data_AF-A0A836HBK8-F1
#
_entry.id   AF-A0A836HBK8-F1
#
_cell.length_a   1.000
_cell.length_b   1.000
_cell.length_c   1.000
_cell.angle_alpha   90.00
_cell.angle_beta   90.00
_cell.angle_gamma   90.00
#
_symmetry.space_group_name_H-M   'P 1'
#
loop_
_entity.id
_entity.type
_entity.pdbx_description
1 polymer ?
#
loop_
_entity_poly.entity_id
_entity_poly.type
_entity_poly.pdbx_seq_one_letter_code
_entity_poly.pdbx_strand_id
1 'polypeptide(L)'
;MTPRRYRRLLRMSVATAWALLMAFGLSGSFSYASQTCSVMTVSLHDNPLRVAASALLFCASIAIILQNTFPLCELSDRQALGITRLTHYWDLKPNLLSIGCLILCAFAALILPYYGLLLSITGSLGCGIVGLVVPAALYYVRHARWALRKVRMLRLWEYFVVFGLAFYGCVVVVIGVASGSYELWKSIQTNSPGSC
;
A
#
# COMPACT_ATOMS: atom_id res chain seq x y z
N MET A 1 -21.06 10.33 -15.16
CA MET A 1 -20.85 8.96 -15.71
C MET A 1 -22.00 8.07 -15.27
N THR A 2 -22.51 7.19 -16.15
CA THR A 2 -23.57 6.24 -15.76
C THR A 2 -23.00 5.15 -14.82
N PRO A 3 -23.69 4.82 -13.72
CA PRO A 3 -23.16 3.96 -12.66
C PRO A 3 -22.81 2.54 -13.15
N ARG A 4 -23.48 2.04 -14.19
CA ARG A 4 -23.21 0.73 -14.81
C ARG A 4 -21.86 0.71 -15.54
N ARG A 5 -21.50 1.79 -16.25
CA ARG A 5 -20.24 1.87 -17.01
C ARG A 5 -19.04 1.93 -16.07
N TYR A 6 -19.16 2.68 -14.97
CA TYR A 6 -18.12 2.75 -13.94
C TYR A 6 -17.81 1.38 -13.32
N ARG A 7 -18.85 0.61 -12.94
CA ARG A 7 -18.66 -0.73 -12.35
C ARG A 7 -18.00 -1.71 -13.31
N ARG A 8 -18.32 -1.64 -14.61
CA ARG A 8 -17.68 -2.48 -15.63
C ARG A 8 -16.20 -2.10 -15.81
N LEU A 9 -15.90 -0.80 -15.91
CA LEU A 9 -14.53 -0.31 -16.03
C LEU A 9 -13.68 -0.70 -14.82
N LEU A 10 -14.19 -0.54 -13.60
CA LEU A 10 -13.49 -0.91 -12.37
C LEU A 10 -13.17 -2.40 -12.31
N ARG A 11 -14.11 -3.27 -12.71
CA ARG A 11 -13.85 -4.72 -12.76
C ARG A 11 -12.78 -5.07 -13.78
N MET A 12 -12.86 -4.47 -14.97
CA MET A 12 -11.86 -4.72 -16.00
C MET A 12 -10.48 -4.24 -15.57
N SER A 13 -10.36 -3.05 -14.95
CA SER A 13 -9.07 -2.54 -14.48
C SER A 13 -8.44 -3.40 -13.38
N VAL A 14 -9.25 -3.88 -12.43
CA VAL A 14 -8.78 -4.80 -11.38
C VAL A 14 -8.35 -6.14 -11.99
N ALA A 15 -9.13 -6.68 -12.92
CA ALA A 15 -8.80 -7.94 -13.60
C ALA A 15 -7.50 -7.82 -14.41
N THR A 16 -7.31 -6.72 -15.15
CA THR A 16 -6.08 -6.49 -15.91
C THR A 16 -4.87 -6.31 -15.01
N ALA A 17 -5.01 -5.56 -13.90
CA ALA A 17 -3.92 -5.39 -12.94
C ALA A 17 -3.52 -6.73 -12.30
N TRP A 18 -4.50 -7.53 -11.89
CA TRP A 18 -4.26 -8.86 -11.34
C TRP A 18 -3.58 -9.79 -12.35
N ALA A 19 -4.05 -9.81 -13.60
CA ALA A 19 -3.45 -10.63 -14.65
C ALA A 19 -1.99 -10.24 -14.93
N LEU A 20 -1.69 -8.94 -15.00
CA LEU A 20 -0.32 -8.45 -15.20
C LEU A 20 0.58 -8.83 -14.02
N LEU A 21 0.13 -8.60 -12.78
CA LEU A 21 0.90 -8.96 -11.58
C LEU A 21 1.18 -10.46 -11.51
N MET A 22 0.20 -11.30 -11.82
CA MET A 22 0.38 -12.76 -11.87
C MET A 22 1.34 -13.17 -12.99
N ALA A 23 1.25 -12.57 -14.17
CA ALA A 23 2.15 -12.86 -15.27
C ALA A 23 3.61 -12.51 -14.91
N PHE A 24 3.85 -11.35 -14.30
CA PHE A 24 5.19 -10.96 -13.83
C PHE A 24 5.68 -11.84 -12.68
N GLY A 25 4.81 -12.18 -11.71
CA GLY A 25 5.16 -13.06 -10.60
C GLY A 25 5.53 -14.47 -11.06
N LEU A 26 4.72 -15.06 -11.94
CA LEU A 26 4.96 -16.40 -12.50
C LEU A 26 6.20 -16.44 -13.41
N SER A 27 6.38 -15.43 -14.27
CA SER A 27 7.59 -15.37 -15.11
C SER A 27 8.86 -15.19 -14.28
N GLY A 28 8.81 -14.39 -13.21
CA GLY A 28 9.90 -14.26 -12.26
C GLY A 28 10.22 -15.56 -11.54
N SER A 29 9.20 -16.28 -11.04
CA SER A 29 9.41 -17.56 -10.35
C SER A 29 9.95 -18.65 -11.26
N PHE A 30 9.48 -18.74 -12.52
CA PHE A 30 10.00 -19.71 -13.48
C PHE A 30 11.43 -19.40 -13.94
N SER A 31 11.80 -18.11 -14.03
CA SER A 31 13.12 -17.71 -14.53
C SER A 31 14.23 -17.84 -13.49
N TYR A 32 13.94 -17.54 -12.23
CA TYR A 32 14.96 -17.47 -11.17
C TYR A 32 14.83 -18.59 -10.12
N ALA A 33 13.80 -19.43 -10.21
CA ALA A 33 13.55 -20.58 -9.33
C ALA A 33 13.73 -20.24 -7.83
N SER A 34 14.77 -20.80 -7.18
CA SER A 34 15.05 -20.62 -5.74
C SER A 34 15.93 -19.41 -5.41
N GLN A 35 16.37 -18.62 -6.41
CA GLN A 35 17.23 -17.43 -6.24
C GLN A 35 16.48 -16.13 -6.55
N THR A 36 15.19 -16.05 -6.24
CA THR A 36 14.41 -14.83 -6.39
C THR A 36 14.68 -13.86 -5.25
N CYS A 37 15.34 -12.73 -5.53
CA CYS A 37 15.46 -11.65 -4.56
C CYS A 37 14.12 -10.89 -4.48
N SER A 38 13.80 -10.30 -3.32
CA SER A 38 12.58 -9.48 -3.15
C SER A 38 12.45 -8.32 -4.15
N VAL A 39 13.58 -7.85 -4.71
CA VAL A 39 13.62 -6.85 -5.77
C VAL A 39 14.13 -7.50 -7.06
N MET A 40 13.23 -7.65 -8.03
CA MET A 40 13.49 -8.38 -9.28
C MET A 40 14.64 -7.79 -10.11
N THR A 41 14.89 -6.47 -10.02
CA THR A 41 16.02 -5.80 -10.71
C THR A 41 17.39 -6.11 -10.08
N VAL A 42 17.41 -6.61 -8.84
CA VAL A 42 18.65 -7.02 -8.16
C VAL A 42 19.11 -8.39 -8.66
N SER A 43 18.18 -9.26 -9.05
CA SER A 43 18.45 -10.60 -9.61
C SER A 43 18.91 -10.61 -11.07
N LEU A 44 18.84 -9.49 -11.79
CA LEU A 44 19.27 -9.43 -13.19
C LEU A 44 20.80 -9.46 -13.28
N HIS A 45 21.33 -10.26 -14.21
CA HIS A 45 22.75 -10.28 -14.57
C HIS A 45 23.19 -8.90 -15.08
N ASP A 46 24.46 -8.54 -14.88
CA ASP A 46 25.03 -7.25 -15.27
C ASP A 46 25.08 -7.10 -16.80
N ASN A 47 23.96 -6.64 -17.35
CA ASN A 47 23.75 -6.37 -18.77
C ASN A 47 23.37 -4.90 -18.96
N PRO A 48 23.69 -4.28 -20.11
CA PRO A 48 23.27 -2.90 -20.41
C PRO A 48 21.75 -2.70 -20.36
N LEU A 49 20.98 -3.76 -20.64
CA LEU A 49 19.52 -3.78 -20.49
C LEU A 49 19.06 -3.60 -19.04
N ARG A 50 19.81 -4.14 -18.08
CA ARG A 50 19.53 -3.96 -16.64
C ARG A 50 19.65 -2.50 -16.27
N VAL A 51 20.74 -1.86 -16.69
CA VAL A 51 21.02 -0.44 -16.41
C VAL A 51 19.93 0.45 -17.01
N ALA A 52 19.55 0.19 -18.27
CA ALA A 52 18.46 0.92 -18.93
C ALA A 52 17.12 0.76 -18.20
N ALA A 53 16.76 -0.47 -17.79
CA ALA A 53 15.53 -0.73 -17.06
C ALA A 53 15.54 -0.08 -15.66
N SER A 54 16.65 -0.15 -14.93
CA SER A 54 16.76 0.50 -13.62
C SER A 54 16.71 2.03 -13.72
N ALA A 55 17.33 2.62 -14.75
CA ALA A 55 17.29 4.06 -14.98
C ALA A 55 15.86 4.52 -15.31
N LEU A 56 15.14 3.78 -16.16
CA LEU A 56 13.74 4.06 -16.46
C LEU A 56 12.86 4.00 -15.20
N LEU A 57 13.01 2.93 -14.40
CA LEU A 57 12.27 2.77 -13.14
C LEU A 57 12.61 3.86 -12.13
N PHE A 58 13.87 4.32 -12.08
CA PHE A 58 14.29 5.43 -11.23
C PHE A 58 13.67 6.76 -11.67
N CYS A 59 13.66 7.05 -12.97
CA CYS A 59 12.98 8.25 -13.48
C CYS A 59 11.47 8.19 -13.22
N ALA A 60 10.85 7.03 -13.41
CA ALA A 60 9.44 6.82 -13.14
C ALA A 60 9.13 6.98 -11.64
N SER A 61 9.97 6.45 -10.75
CA SER A 61 9.75 6.53 -9.31
C SER A 61 9.82 7.97 -8.79
N ILE A 62 10.72 8.80 -9.32
CA ILE A 62 10.77 10.23 -8.97
C ILE A 62 9.43 10.90 -9.27
N ALA A 63 8.88 10.70 -10.46
CA ALA A 63 7.60 11.28 -10.86
C ALA A 63 6.44 10.76 -9.99
N ILE A 64 6.40 9.44 -9.75
CA ILE A 64 5.34 8.79 -8.96
C ILE A 64 5.38 9.24 -7.49
N ILE A 65 6.57 9.29 -6.88
CA ILE A 65 6.73 9.73 -5.49
C ILE A 65 6.27 11.17 -5.36
N LEU A 66 6.65 12.04 -6.29
CA LEU A 66 6.25 13.44 -6.25
C LEU A 66 4.72 13.58 -6.38
N GLN A 67 4.12 12.87 -7.33
CA GLN A 67 2.69 12.90 -7.58
C GLN A 67 1.85 12.36 -6.41
N ASN A 68 2.36 11.37 -5.67
CA ASN A 68 1.63 10.77 -4.55
C ASN A 68 1.89 11.50 -3.22
N THR A 69 3.12 11.94 -2.96
CA THR A 69 3.51 12.53 -1.68
C THR A 69 2.89 13.92 -1.49
N PHE A 70 2.89 14.77 -2.52
CA PHE A 70 2.33 16.11 -2.43
C PHE A 70 0.87 16.17 -1.95
N PRO A 71 -0.10 15.47 -2.59
CA PRO A 71 -1.48 15.52 -2.15
C PRO A 71 -1.69 14.86 -0.78
N LEU A 72 -0.91 13.81 -0.46
CA LEU A 72 -0.96 13.17 0.85
C LEU A 72 -0.53 14.13 1.96
N CYS A 73 0.60 14.81 1.77
CA CYS A 73 1.09 15.78 2.74
C CYS A 73 0.12 16.96 2.89
N GLU A 74 -0.37 17.52 1.78
CA GLU A 74 -1.34 18.61 1.81
C GLU A 74 -2.63 18.22 2.56
N LEU A 75 -3.15 17.00 2.34
CA LEU A 75 -4.30 16.48 3.08
C LEU A 75 -3.98 16.33 4.58
N SER A 76 -2.80 15.80 4.91
CA SER A 76 -2.38 15.62 6.30
C SER A 76 -2.18 16.95 7.03
N ASP A 77 -1.60 17.96 6.38
CA ASP A 77 -1.40 19.31 6.90
C ASP A 77 -2.74 20.00 7.15
N ARG A 78 -3.69 19.89 6.21
CA ARG A 78 -5.04 20.44 6.39
C ARG A 78 -5.77 19.81 7.57
N GLN A 79 -5.62 18.50 7.77
CA GLN A 79 -6.25 17.79 8.89
C GLN A 79 -5.57 18.09 10.22
N ALA A 80 -4.23 18.13 10.27
CA ALA A 80 -3.47 18.31 11.50
C ALA A 80 -3.43 19.77 11.96
N LEU A 81 -3.30 20.72 11.03
CA LEU A 81 -3.17 22.15 11.34
C LEU A 81 -4.50 22.91 11.20
N GLY A 82 -5.58 22.24 10.77
CA GLY A 82 -6.91 22.84 10.60
C GLY A 82 -6.97 23.91 9.51
N ILE A 83 -6.01 23.92 8.57
CA ILE A 83 -5.89 24.96 7.55
C ILE A 83 -6.92 24.70 6.45
N THR A 84 -7.87 25.61 6.28
CA THR A 84 -8.97 25.50 5.31
C THR A 84 -8.71 26.20 3.98
N ARG A 85 -7.61 26.95 3.85
CA ARG A 85 -7.24 27.70 2.64
C ARG A 85 -6.06 27.05 1.91
N LEU A 86 -6.01 27.24 0.59
CA LEU A 86 -4.87 26.87 -0.25
C LEU A 86 -3.64 27.65 0.27
N THR A 87 -2.70 26.96 0.90
CA THR A 87 -1.48 27.59 1.40
C THR A 87 -0.55 27.93 0.25
N HIS A 88 0.09 29.10 0.30
CA HIS A 88 1.09 29.47 -0.70
C HIS A 88 2.32 28.55 -0.56
N TYR A 89 2.86 28.11 -1.70
CA TYR A 89 4.01 27.19 -1.79
C TYR A 89 5.26 27.64 -1.01
N TRP A 90 5.37 28.94 -0.71
CA TRP A 90 6.48 29.55 0.00
C TRP A 90 6.35 29.55 1.53
N ASP A 91 5.20 29.16 2.07
CA ASP A 91 5.03 29.10 3.52
C ASP A 91 5.70 27.85 4.09
N LEU A 92 6.58 28.04 5.09
CA LEU A 92 7.31 26.95 5.76
C LEU A 92 6.39 26.07 6.64
N LYS A 93 5.29 26.64 7.16
CA LYS A 93 4.32 25.92 8.01
C LYS A 93 3.66 24.71 7.32
N PRO A 94 3.06 24.83 6.13
CA PRO A 94 2.46 23.69 5.41
C PRO A 94 3.49 22.72 4.82
N ASN A 95 4.77 23.08 4.76
CA ASN A 95 5.81 22.18 4.25
C ASN A 95 6.47 21.37 5.36
N LEU A 96 6.14 21.61 6.64
CA LEU A 96 6.81 20.97 7.77
C LEU A 96 6.52 19.46 7.84
N LEU A 97 5.26 19.04 7.62
CA LEU A 97 4.91 17.62 7.56
C LEU A 97 5.48 16.93 6.32
N SER A 98 5.51 17.63 5.18
CA SER A 98 6.15 17.14 3.95
C SER A 98 7.64 16.86 4.17
N ILE A 99 8.36 17.83 4.73
CA ILE A 99 9.79 17.72 5.04
C ILE A 99 10.02 16.64 6.10
N GLY A 100 9.20 16.59 7.16
CA GLY A 100 9.29 15.56 8.18
C GLY A 100 9.09 14.15 7.62
N CYS A 101 8.11 13.96 6.73
CA CYS A 101 7.87 12.70 6.05
C CYS A 101 9.05 12.29 5.17
N LEU A 102 9.64 13.22 4.42
CA LEU A 102 10.83 12.97 3.60
C LEU A 102 12.04 12.57 4.46
N ILE A 103 12.28 13.27 5.57
CA ILE A 103 13.37 12.94 6.50
C ILE A 103 13.16 11.55 7.10
N LEU A 104 11.94 11.22 7.51
CA LEU A 104 11.62 9.92 8.08
C LEU A 104 11.78 8.79 7.05
N CYS A 105 11.36 9.01 5.81
CA CYS A 105 11.59 8.08 4.70
C CYS A 105 13.08 7.90 4.38
N ALA A 106 13.87 8.98 4.38
CA ALA A 106 15.31 8.92 4.18
C ALA A 106 16.00 8.15 5.31
N PHE A 107 15.60 8.39 6.56
CA PHE A 107 16.11 7.67 7.72
C PHE A 107 15.74 6.18 7.69
N ALA A 108 14.50 5.86 7.32
CA ALA A 108 14.06 4.48 7.14
C ALA A 108 14.86 3.77 6.05
N ALA A 109 15.16 4.45 4.93
CA ALA A 109 15.97 3.90 3.85
C ALA A 109 17.43 3.64 4.26
N LEU A 110 17.98 4.43 5.19
CA LEU A 110 19.34 4.23 5.72
C LEU A 110 19.41 3.05 6.69
N ILE A 111 18.36 2.82 7.47
CA ILE A 111 18.34 1.77 8.51
C ILE A 111 17.93 0.41 7.95
N LEU A 112 17.02 0.38 6.98
CA LEU A 112 16.40 -0.83 6.48
C LEU A 112 16.80 -1.08 5.01
N PRO A 113 17.85 -1.87 4.75
CA PRO A 113 18.23 -2.22 3.38
C PRO A 113 17.22 -3.17 2.71
N TYR A 114 16.22 -3.69 3.45
CA TYR A 114 15.26 -4.69 2.98
C TYR A 114 13.94 -4.06 2.52
N TYR A 115 13.92 -3.58 1.28
CA TYR A 115 12.74 -2.97 0.65
C TYR A 115 11.50 -3.89 0.63
N GLY A 116 11.68 -5.19 0.36
CA GLY A 116 10.57 -6.15 0.29
C GLY A 116 9.83 -6.33 1.61
N LEU A 117 10.55 -6.32 2.73
CA LEU A 117 9.96 -6.47 4.06
C LEU A 117 9.13 -5.24 4.45
N LEU A 118 9.67 -4.04 4.19
CA LEU A 118 8.95 -2.78 4.39
C LEU A 118 7.68 -2.72 3.54
N LEU A 119 7.77 -3.13 2.28
CA LEU A 119 6.61 -3.18 1.38
C LEU A 119 5.57 -4.19 1.87
N SER A 120 5.98 -5.34 2.41
CA SER A 120 5.06 -6.34 2.96
C SER A 120 4.33 -5.82 4.20
N ILE A 121 5.03 -5.19 5.15
CA ILE A 121 4.44 -4.67 6.39
C ILE A 121 3.48 -3.51 6.08
N THR A 122 3.93 -2.55 5.25
CA THR A 122 3.09 -1.42 4.84
C THR A 122 1.92 -1.87 3.98
N GLY A 123 2.13 -2.87 3.11
CA GLY A 123 1.11 -3.51 2.30
C GLY A 123 0.04 -4.22 3.14
N SER A 124 0.44 -4.97 4.17
CA SER A 124 -0.51 -5.64 5.07
C SER A 124 -1.32 -4.65 5.89
N LEU A 125 -0.69 -3.57 6.37
CA LEU A 125 -1.38 -2.49 7.08
C LEU A 125 -2.36 -1.75 6.16
N GLY A 126 -1.89 -1.34 4.98
CA GLY A 126 -2.71 -0.62 4.01
C GLY A 126 -3.89 -1.46 3.52
N CYS A 127 -3.64 -2.70 3.09
CA CYS A 127 -4.69 -3.59 2.60
C CYS A 127 -5.66 -3.99 3.71
N GLY A 128 -5.17 -4.32 4.90
CA GLY A 128 -6.03 -4.70 6.03
C GLY A 128 -6.92 -3.56 6.48
N ILE A 129 -6.34 -2.39 6.78
CA ILE A 129 -7.09 -1.24 7.31
C ILE A 129 -7.94 -0.60 6.21
N VAL A 130 -7.32 -0.17 5.11
CA VAL A 130 -8.01 0.62 4.07
C VAL A 130 -8.79 -0.28 3.12
N GLY A 131 -8.33 -1.50 2.85
CA GLY A 131 -8.95 -2.41 1.91
C GLY A 131 -10.10 -3.25 2.50
N LEU A 132 -10.03 -3.61 3.78
CA LEU A 132 -11.02 -4.50 4.41
C LEU A 132 -11.80 -3.80 5.53
N VAL A 133 -11.12 -3.23 6.52
CA VAL A 133 -11.78 -2.68 7.71
C VAL A 133 -12.61 -1.43 7.37
N VAL A 134 -12.04 -0.46 6.63
CA VAL A 134 -12.72 0.79 6.29
C VAL A 134 -13.97 0.55 5.41
N PRO A 135 -13.94 -0.25 4.32
CA PRO A 135 -15.12 -0.53 3.52
C PRO A 135 -16.19 -1.29 4.31
N ALA A 136 -15.81 -2.22 5.19
CA ALA A 136 -16.75 -2.89 6.08
C ALA A 136 -17.45 -1.91 7.03
N ALA A 137 -16.70 -1.00 7.65
CA ALA A 137 -17.23 0.02 8.53
C ALA A 137 -18.17 1.00 7.78
N LEU A 138 -17.77 1.46 6.60
CA LEU A 138 -18.62 2.32 5.76
C LEU A 138 -19.91 1.63 5.32
N TYR A 139 -19.82 0.34 4.96
CA TYR A 139 -20.98 -0.47 4.60
C TYR A 139 -21.95 -0.59 5.78
N TYR A 140 -21.44 -0.85 6.98
CA TYR A 140 -22.20 -0.91 8.22
C TYR A 140 -22.90 0.41 8.54
N VAL A 141 -22.17 1.54 8.56
CA VAL A 141 -22.74 2.86 8.86
C VAL A 141 -23.82 3.23 7.84
N ARG A 142 -23.60 2.92 6.56
CA ARG A 142 -24.60 3.17 5.51
C ARG A 142 -25.87 2.34 5.72
N HIS A 143 -25.72 1.06 6.03
CA HIS A 143 -26.88 0.18 6.25
C HIS A 143 -27.61 0.53 7.54
N ALA A 144 -26.90 0.85 8.62
CA ALA A 144 -27.49 1.34 9.87
C ALA A 144 -28.33 2.61 9.66
N ARG A 145 -27.80 3.60 8.92
CA ARG A 145 -28.56 4.81 8.58
C ARG A 145 -29.80 4.53 7.72
N TRP A 146 -29.74 3.52 6.84
CA TRP A 146 -30.86 3.18 5.96
C TRP A 146 -31.93 2.34 6.68
N ALA A 147 -31.51 1.48 7.61
CA ALA A 147 -32.36 0.70 8.50
C ALA A 147 -33.17 1.62 9.45
N LEU A 148 -32.51 2.63 10.03
CA LEU A 148 -33.15 3.67 10.84
C LEU A 148 -34.23 4.43 10.07
N ARG A 149 -33.99 4.77 8.79
CA ARG A 149 -35.00 5.44 7.94
C ARG A 149 -36.21 4.57 7.60
N LYS A 150 -36.08 3.25 7.66
CA LYS A 150 -37.16 2.30 7.30
C LYS A 150 -37.80 1.64 8.53
N VAL A 151 -37.46 2.08 9.75
CA VAL A 151 -37.92 1.50 11.03
C VAL A 151 -37.80 -0.03 11.01
N ARG A 152 -36.69 -0.54 10.47
CA ARG A 152 -36.45 -1.97 10.30
C ARG A 152 -35.15 -2.35 10.98
N MET A 153 -35.15 -3.40 11.79
CA MET A 153 -33.91 -3.94 12.34
C MET A 153 -33.05 -4.59 11.25
N LEU A 154 -31.73 -4.44 11.38
CA LEU A 154 -30.75 -5.13 10.55
C LEU A 154 -30.85 -6.64 10.70
N ARG A 155 -30.63 -7.37 9.61
CA ARG A 155 -30.63 -8.85 9.64
C ARG A 155 -29.29 -9.36 10.21
N LEU A 156 -29.35 -10.44 11.00
CA LEU A 156 -28.16 -11.09 11.58
C LEU A 156 -27.07 -11.43 10.55
N TRP A 157 -27.47 -11.81 9.33
CA TRP A 157 -26.52 -12.13 8.26
C TRP A 157 -25.66 -10.94 7.81
N GLU A 158 -26.20 -9.72 7.83
CA GLU A 158 -25.46 -8.50 7.46
C GLU A 158 -24.39 -8.17 8.51
N TYR A 159 -24.71 -8.40 9.80
CA TYR A 159 -23.72 -8.30 10.88
C TYR A 159 -22.59 -9.31 10.73
N PHE A 160 -22.91 -10.56 10.40
CA PHE A 160 -21.90 -11.60 10.22
C PHE A 160 -20.93 -11.26 9.08
N VAL A 161 -21.43 -10.72 7.96
CA VAL A 161 -20.58 -10.29 6.83
C VAL A 161 -19.67 -9.13 7.23
N VAL A 162 -20.20 -8.09 7.89
CA VAL A 162 -19.41 -6.92 8.31
C VAL A 162 -18.35 -7.32 9.33
N PHE A 163 -18.77 -8.03 10.39
CA PHE A 163 -17.88 -8.41 11.49
C PHE A 163 -16.84 -9.43 11.03
N GLY A 164 -17.23 -10.37 10.17
CA GLY A 164 -16.32 -11.32 9.55
C GLY A 164 -15.26 -10.65 8.67
N LEU A 165 -15.65 -9.68 7.84
CA LEU A 165 -14.71 -8.95 6.99
C LEU A 165 -13.74 -8.08 7.81
N ALA A 166 -14.25 -7.40 8.86
CA ALA A 166 -13.44 -6.60 9.77
C ALA A 166 -12.46 -7.48 10.57
N PHE A 167 -12.93 -8.61 11.11
CA PHE A 167 -12.10 -9.57 11.83
C PHE A 167 -11.02 -10.14 10.92
N TYR A 168 -11.37 -10.55 9.70
CA TYR A 168 -10.40 -11.01 8.70
C TYR A 168 -9.35 -9.93 8.39
N GLY A 169 -9.76 -8.68 8.24
CA GLY A 169 -8.83 -7.54 8.08
C GLY A 169 -7.85 -7.41 9.23
N CYS A 170 -8.32 -7.49 10.48
CA CYS A 170 -7.45 -7.48 11.66
C CYS A 170 -6.47 -8.65 11.67
N VAL A 171 -6.93 -9.86 11.35
CA VAL A 171 -6.08 -11.06 11.28
C VAL A 171 -4.99 -10.89 10.24
N VAL A 172 -5.31 -10.38 9.04
CA VAL A 172 -4.33 -10.12 7.98
C VAL A 172 -3.27 -9.11 8.43
N VAL A 173 -3.65 -8.06 9.15
CA VAL A 173 -2.70 -7.08 9.70
C VAL A 173 -1.77 -7.74 10.71
N VAL A 174 -2.34 -8.47 11.68
CA VAL A 174 -1.55 -9.12 12.75
C VAL A 174 -0.57 -10.12 12.16
N ILE A 175 -1.03 -11.00 11.27
CA ILE A 175 -0.18 -12.00 10.62
C ILE A 175 0.89 -11.32 9.77
N GLY A 176 0.53 -10.34 8.93
CA GLY A 176 1.48 -9.66 8.05
C GLY A 176 2.56 -8.87 8.80
N VAL A 177 2.18 -8.20 9.89
CA VAL A 177 3.14 -7.50 10.75
C VAL A 177 4.01 -8.48 11.53
N ALA A 178 3.44 -9.56 12.07
CA ALA A 178 4.19 -10.57 12.81
C ALA A 178 5.17 -11.35 11.91
N SER A 179 4.74 -11.74 10.71
CA SER A 179 5.64 -12.40 9.74
C SER A 179 6.72 -11.45 9.25
N GLY A 180 6.36 -10.19 8.95
CA GLY A 180 7.33 -9.18 8.50
C GLY A 180 8.36 -8.82 9.57
N SER A 181 7.95 -8.69 10.83
CA SER A 181 8.85 -8.40 11.94
C SER A 181 9.74 -9.59 12.30
N TYR A 182 9.20 -10.82 12.21
CA TYR A 182 9.99 -12.04 12.41
C TYR A 182 11.09 -12.19 11.36
N GLU A 183 10.77 -12.01 10.08
CA GLU A 183 11.77 -12.08 9.01
C GLU A 183 12.80 -10.95 9.13
N LEU A 184 12.38 -9.74 9.52
CA LEU A 184 13.30 -8.64 9.79
C LEU A 184 14.26 -8.98 10.92
N TRP A 185 13.74 -9.50 12.04
CA TRP A 185 14.55 -9.91 13.19
C TRP A 185 15.57 -10.98 12.81
N LYS A 186 15.13 -12.01 12.09
CA LYS A 186 15.99 -13.09 11.60
C LYS A 186 17.08 -12.56 10.66
N SER A 187 16.72 -11.63 9.78
CA SER A 187 17.66 -11.01 8.84
C SER A 187 18.75 -10.21 9.55
N ILE A 188 18.39 -9.47 10.61
CA ILE A 188 19.35 -8.72 11.44
C ILE A 188 20.29 -9.67 12.19
N GLN A 189 19.76 -10.77 12.76
CA GLN A 189 20.58 -11.72 13.53
C GLN A 189 21.54 -12.54 12.65
N THR A 190 21.14 -12.88 11.43
CA THR A 190 21.93 -13.78 10.60
C THR A 190 23.04 -13.09 9.82
N ASN A 191 23.14 -11.75 9.88
CA ASN A 191 24.19 -10.92 9.25
C ASN A 191 24.61 -11.44 7.87
N SER A 192 23.64 -11.98 7.12
CA SER A 192 23.91 -12.67 5.87
C SER A 192 23.73 -11.66 4.76
N PRO A 193 24.81 -11.12 4.18
CA PRO A 193 24.72 -10.32 2.97
C PRO A 193 24.19 -11.11 1.75
N GLY A 194 23.91 -12.42 1.93
CA GLY A 194 23.41 -13.32 0.91
C GLY A 194 21.88 -13.45 0.82
N SER A 195 21.09 -12.86 1.73
CA SER A 195 19.63 -12.85 1.56
C SER A 195 19.23 -11.70 0.64
N CYS A 196 19.41 -11.95 -0.64
CA CYS A 196 18.31 -11.73 -1.56
C CYS A 196 17.00 -12.31 -0.99
#